data_AF-A0A7C5J885-F1
#
_entry.id   AF-A0A7C5J885-F1
#
_cell.length_a   1.000
_cell.length_b   1.000
_cell.length_c   1.000
_cell.angle_alpha   90.00
_cell.angle_beta   90.00
_cell.angle_gamma   90.00
#
_symmetry.space_group_name_H-M   'P 1'
#
loop_
_entity.id
_entity.type
_entity.pdbx_description
1 polymer ?
#
loop_
_entity_poly.entity_id
_entity_poly.type
_entity_poly.pdbx_seq_one_letter_code
_entity_poly.pdbx_strand_id
1 'polypeptide(L)'
;MKRFLSLLSILALAGLVLWLGLKDALTPFERHDIQAPLYTVGQLPADTPDPAGRQILVFGPAFWGAWPGAPAFPDPESARRYLRQEGKAEGEWGIFRLSGDYALDSHEDQGRRHISRTLVILERLPAAD
;
A
#
# COMPACT_ATOMS: atom_id res chain seq x y z
N MET A 1 2.20 -43.05 -13.30
CA MET A 1 1.26 -42.58 -12.24
C MET A 1 1.95 -41.86 -11.09
N LYS A 2 2.93 -42.46 -10.37
CA LYS A 2 3.59 -41.79 -9.22
C LYS A 2 4.20 -40.40 -9.53
N ARG A 3 4.95 -40.27 -10.63
CA ARG A 3 5.55 -38.98 -11.05
C ARG A 3 4.53 -37.89 -11.39
N PHE A 4 3.38 -38.29 -11.94
CA PHE A 4 2.29 -37.37 -12.27
C PHE A 4 1.58 -36.88 -10.99
N LEU A 5 1.34 -37.78 -10.04
CA LEU A 5 0.83 -37.41 -8.72
C LEU A 5 1.79 -36.45 -7.99
N SER A 6 3.09 -36.72 -8.03
CA SER A 6 4.11 -35.85 -7.41
C SER A 6 4.13 -34.45 -8.02
N LEU A 7 4.08 -34.32 -9.35
CA LEU A 7 4.02 -33.01 -10.01
C LEU A 7 2.73 -32.25 -9.69
N LEU A 8 1.59 -32.94 -9.64
CA LEU A 8 0.31 -32.34 -9.28
C LEU A 8 0.32 -31.83 -7.83
N SER A 9 0.91 -32.58 -6.89
CA SER A 9 1.06 -32.15 -5.50
C SER A 9 1.94 -30.91 -5.35
N ILE A 10 3.04 -30.82 -6.11
CA ILE A 10 3.92 -29.65 -6.11
C ILE A 10 3.18 -28.42 -6.65
N LEU A 11 2.45 -28.58 -7.76
CA LEU A 11 1.66 -27.49 -8.34
C LEU A 11 0.53 -27.03 -7.40
N ALA A 12 -0.16 -27.98 -6.76
CA ALA A 12 -1.20 -27.67 -5.78
C ALA A 12 -0.62 -26.92 -4.56
N LEU A 13 0.55 -27.33 -4.07
CA LEU A 13 1.23 -26.66 -2.96
C LEU A 13 1.71 -25.26 -3.36
N ALA A 14 2.29 -25.10 -4.54
CA ALA A 14 2.68 -23.79 -5.07
C ALA A 14 1.46 -22.86 -5.22
N GLY A 15 0.36 -23.37 -5.77
CA GLY A 15 -0.90 -22.63 -5.87
C GLY A 15 -1.46 -22.20 -4.51
N LEU A 16 -1.41 -23.08 -3.50
CA LEU A 16 -1.86 -22.77 -2.15
C LEU A 16 -0.99 -21.69 -1.48
N VAL A 17 0.33 -21.79 -1.64
CA VAL A 17 1.29 -20.79 -1.12
C VAL A 17 1.05 -19.42 -1.76
N LEU A 18 0.89 -19.38 -3.09
CA LEU A 18 0.54 -18.16 -3.82
C LEU A 18 -0.81 -17.58 -3.37
N TRP A 19 -1.83 -18.43 -3.20
CA TRP A 19 -3.16 -18.00 -2.75
C TRP A 19 -3.13 -17.37 -1.35
N LEU A 20 -2.45 -18.03 -0.40
CA LEU A 20 -2.35 -17.53 0.97
C LEU A 20 -1.59 -16.20 1.04
N GLY A 21 -0.48 -16.06 0.31
CA GLY A 21 0.27 -14.79 0.27
C GLY A 21 -0.52 -13.66 -0.40
N LEU A 22 -1.27 -13.97 -1.46
CA LEU A 22 -2.02 -12.97 -2.20
C LEU A 22 -3.29 -12.49 -1.46
N LYS A 23 -3.99 -13.38 -0.74
CA LYS A 23 -5.20 -13.00 0.01
C LYS A 23 -4.91 -11.95 1.07
N ASP A 24 -3.79 -12.10 1.78
CA ASP A 24 -3.42 -11.22 2.89
C ASP A 24 -2.96 -9.86 2.35
N ALA A 25 -2.31 -9.84 1.18
CA ALA A 25 -1.97 -8.62 0.46
C ALA A 25 -3.20 -7.89 -0.13
N LEU A 26 -4.30 -8.60 -0.41
CA LEU A 26 -5.51 -8.02 -1.01
C LEU A 26 -6.61 -7.66 -0.02
N THR A 27 -6.52 -8.07 1.24
CA THR A 27 -7.55 -7.77 2.24
C THR A 27 -7.33 -6.36 2.78
N PRO A 28 -8.20 -5.37 2.45
CA PRO A 28 -8.05 -4.02 2.96
C PRO A 28 -8.24 -3.99 4.46
N PHE A 29 -7.36 -3.27 5.15
CA PHE A 29 -7.51 -2.97 6.55
C PHE A 29 -7.97 -1.52 6.72
N GLU A 30 -9.06 -1.34 7.47
CA GLU A 30 -9.56 -0.04 7.87
C GLU A 30 -9.52 0.06 9.40
N ARG A 31 -8.78 1.04 9.91
CA ARG A 31 -8.72 1.34 11.33
C ARG A 31 -9.82 2.35 11.68
N HIS A 32 -10.56 2.04 12.73
CA HIS A 32 -11.63 2.93 13.21
C HIS A 32 -11.13 3.98 14.23
N ASP A 33 -10.04 3.71 14.94
CA ASP A 33 -9.45 4.64 15.92
C ASP A 33 -8.03 5.02 15.48
N ILE A 34 -7.90 6.17 14.82
CA ILE A 34 -6.64 6.69 14.28
C ILE A 34 -6.15 7.83 15.18
N GLN A 35 -5.01 7.63 15.85
CA GLN A 35 -4.39 8.63 16.72
C GLN A 35 -3.31 9.44 15.98
N ALA A 36 -2.55 8.77 15.13
CA ALA A 36 -1.53 9.37 14.26
C ALA A 36 -1.91 9.14 12.80
N PRO A 37 -2.32 10.16 12.03
CA PRO A 37 -2.71 9.99 10.64
C PRO A 37 -1.55 9.46 9.79
N LEU A 38 -1.87 8.60 8.83
CA LEU A 38 -0.91 7.98 7.93
C LEU A 38 -1.12 8.50 6.51
N TYR A 39 -0.03 8.94 5.89
CA TYR A 39 -0.02 9.43 4.51
C TYR A 39 0.90 8.60 3.62
N THR A 40 0.60 8.59 2.32
CA THR A 40 1.45 8.01 1.29
C THR A 40 1.47 8.89 0.05
N VAL A 41 2.28 8.53 -0.94
CA VAL A 41 2.30 9.18 -2.25
C VAL A 41 2.06 8.17 -3.35
N GLY A 42 1.41 8.61 -4.42
CA GLY A 42 1.11 7.76 -5.55
C GLY A 42 0.79 8.54 -6.82
N GLN A 43 0.87 7.86 -7.96
CA GLN A 43 0.25 8.33 -9.19
C GLN A 43 -1.17 7.80 -9.21
N LEU A 44 -2.15 8.68 -9.00
CA LEU A 44 -3.53 8.37 -9.34
C LEU A 44 -3.87 9.20 -10.59
N PRO A 45 -4.50 8.61 -11.62
CA PRO A 45 -5.03 9.37 -12.75
C PRO A 45 -5.83 10.58 -12.23
N ALA A 46 -5.67 11.73 -12.88
CA ALA A 46 -6.38 12.97 -12.54
C ALA A 46 -7.91 12.79 -12.44
N ASP A 47 -8.44 11.82 -13.17
CA ASP A 47 -9.88 11.48 -13.25
C ASP A 47 -10.27 10.26 -12.41
N THR A 48 -9.46 9.82 -11.44
CA THR A 48 -9.90 8.74 -10.56
C THR A 48 -10.95 9.31 -9.61
N PRO A 49 -12.24 8.96 -9.76
CA PRO A 49 -13.29 9.59 -9.00
C PRO A 49 -13.13 9.28 -7.51
N ASP A 50 -13.09 10.32 -6.70
CA ASP A 50 -13.37 10.27 -5.26
C ASP A 50 -14.88 10.47 -5.04
N PRO A 51 -15.53 10.00 -3.97
CA PRO A 51 -15.81 8.63 -3.55
C PRO A 51 -17.33 8.34 -3.63
N ALA A 52 -17.77 7.51 -4.58
CA ALA A 52 -19.17 7.05 -4.69
C ALA A 52 -19.29 5.50 -4.77
N GLY A 53 -18.32 4.78 -4.16
CA GLY A 53 -18.48 3.35 -3.86
C GLY A 53 -17.34 2.40 -4.25
N ARG A 54 -16.22 2.87 -4.81
CA ARG A 54 -15.02 2.01 -5.04
C ARG A 54 -13.90 2.39 -4.09
N GLN A 55 -13.52 1.46 -3.21
CA GLN A 55 -12.35 1.60 -2.35
C GLN A 55 -11.08 1.45 -3.20
N ILE A 56 -10.20 2.46 -3.14
CA ILE A 56 -8.88 2.39 -3.76
C ILE A 56 -7.89 1.89 -2.72
N LEU A 57 -7.16 0.82 -3.06
CA LEU A 57 -6.23 0.16 -2.15
C LEU A 57 -4.80 0.62 -2.39
N VAL A 58 -4.06 0.77 -1.30
CA VAL A 58 -2.61 0.93 -1.31
C VAL A 58 -2.01 -0.33 -0.71
N PHE A 59 -1.22 -1.04 -1.51
CA PHE A 59 -0.64 -2.31 -1.13
C PHE A 59 0.45 -2.18 -0.07
N GLY A 60 0.29 -2.94 1.02
CA GLY A 60 1.35 -3.19 1.99
C GLY A 60 2.37 -4.20 1.49
N PRO A 61 3.15 -4.82 2.39
CA PRO A 61 4.18 -5.76 2.00
C PRO A 61 3.58 -6.93 1.23
N ALA A 62 4.22 -7.30 0.13
CA ALA A 62 3.75 -8.38 -0.73
C ALA A 62 4.91 -9.25 -1.22
N PHE A 63 4.56 -10.42 -1.78
CA PHE A 63 5.50 -11.34 -2.42
C PHE A 63 6.68 -11.75 -1.50
N TRP A 64 6.39 -12.09 -0.24
CA TRP A 64 7.41 -12.49 0.75
C TRP A 64 8.55 -11.46 0.93
N GLY A 65 8.23 -10.17 0.88
CA GLY A 65 9.19 -9.08 1.11
C GLY A 65 9.84 -8.53 -0.16
N ALA A 66 9.50 -9.04 -1.35
CA ALA A 66 9.97 -8.45 -2.60
C ALA A 66 9.35 -7.06 -2.88
N TRP A 67 8.20 -6.78 -2.26
CA TRP A 67 7.62 -5.44 -2.21
C TRP A 67 7.46 -5.02 -0.75
N PRO A 68 8.16 -3.97 -0.27
CA PRO A 68 8.09 -3.53 1.12
C PRO A 68 6.78 -2.79 1.46
N GLY A 69 5.97 -2.44 0.46
CA GLY A 69 4.80 -1.58 0.64
C GLY A 69 5.02 -0.16 0.15
N ALA A 70 3.95 0.60 0.01
CA ALA A 70 4.04 2.02 -0.33
C ALA A 70 4.73 2.82 0.80
N PRO A 71 5.46 3.90 0.47
CA PRO A 71 6.10 4.74 1.47
C PRO A 71 5.06 5.37 2.41
N ALA A 72 5.38 5.42 3.69
CA ALA A 72 4.52 5.91 4.77
C ALA A 72 5.11 7.19 5.36
N PHE A 73 4.25 8.20 5.54
CA PHE A 73 4.62 9.49 6.10
C PHE A 73 3.70 9.86 7.28
N PRO A 74 4.24 10.48 8.35
CA PRO A 74 3.46 10.90 9.51
C PRO A 74 2.66 12.18 9.25
N ASP A 75 3.05 12.95 8.23
CA ASP A 75 2.46 14.23 7.90
C ASP A 75 2.57 14.54 6.40
N PRO A 76 1.73 15.44 5.86
CA PRO A 76 1.76 15.82 4.45
C PRO A 76 3.06 16.51 4.02
N GLU A 77 3.72 17.26 4.90
CA GLU A 77 4.94 18.00 4.56
C GLU A 77 6.12 17.06 4.28
N SER A 78 6.23 15.99 5.07
CA SER A 78 7.18 14.88 4.87
C SER A 78 6.95 14.20 3.52
N ALA A 79 5.68 13.95 3.15
CA ALA A 79 5.32 13.40 1.84
C ALA A 79 5.67 14.35 0.69
N ARG A 80 5.42 15.66 0.83
CA ARG A 80 5.82 16.70 -0.16
C ARG A 80 7.33 16.75 -0.32
N ARG A 81 8.08 16.71 0.79
CA ARG A 81 9.54 16.71 0.77
C ARG A 81 10.07 15.51 -0.01
N TYR A 82 9.49 14.33 0.21
CA TYR A 82 9.81 13.13 -0.56
C TYR A 82 9.53 13.30 -2.06
N LEU A 83 8.35 13.80 -2.45
CA LEU A 83 8.04 14.05 -3.87
C LEU A 83 9.06 14.99 -4.53
N ARG A 84 9.42 16.08 -3.86
CA ARG A 84 10.43 17.03 -4.36
C ARG A 84 11.82 16.39 -4.50
N GLN A 85 12.23 15.59 -3.53
CA GLN A 85 13.53 14.90 -3.55
C GLN A 85 13.61 13.86 -4.67
N GLU A 86 12.51 13.18 -4.95
CA GLU A 86 12.42 12.14 -5.99
C GLU A 86 12.11 12.73 -7.38
N GLY A 87 12.06 14.07 -7.52
CA GLY A 87 11.81 14.75 -8.80
C GLY A 87 10.41 14.48 -9.37
N LYS A 88 9.43 14.17 -8.51
CA LYS A 88 8.07 13.82 -8.91
C LYS A 88 7.25 15.10 -9.08
N ALA A 89 6.82 15.36 -10.31
CA ALA A 89 6.08 16.57 -10.66
C ALA A 89 4.73 16.65 -9.92
N GLU A 90 4.44 17.84 -9.40
CA GLU A 90 3.13 18.18 -8.84
C GLU A 90 2.09 18.14 -9.96
N GLY A 91 1.01 17.36 -9.76
CA GLY A 91 -0.04 17.12 -10.77
C GLY A 91 -0.12 15.67 -11.23
N GLU A 92 1.03 15.02 -11.48
CA GLU A 92 1.11 13.59 -11.81
C GLU A 92 1.10 12.72 -10.55
N TRP A 93 1.68 13.23 -9.48
CA TRP A 93 1.71 12.58 -8.17
C TRP A 93 0.81 13.31 -7.18
N GLY A 94 0.16 12.55 -6.32
CA GLY A 94 -0.68 13.03 -5.23
C GLY A 94 -0.20 12.50 -3.88
N ILE A 95 -0.63 13.19 -2.83
CA ILE A 95 -0.49 12.75 -1.44
C ILE A 95 -1.87 12.27 -0.99
N PHE A 96 -1.90 11.10 -0.36
CA PHE A 96 -3.12 10.43 0.04
C PHE A 96 -3.09 10.14 1.52
N ARG A 97 -4.20 10.40 2.20
CA ARG A 97 -4.42 9.92 3.56
C ARG A 97 -4.98 8.51 3.51
N LEU A 98 -4.48 7.64 4.38
CA LEU A 98 -4.87 6.23 4.44
C LEU A 98 -5.75 5.94 5.66
N SER A 99 -6.46 4.81 5.59
CA SER A 99 -7.29 4.24 6.66
C SER A 99 -6.50 3.67 7.85
N GLY A 100 -5.20 3.96 7.94
CA GLY A 100 -4.31 3.42 8.97
C GLY A 100 -3.78 4.49 9.93
N ASP A 101 -3.09 4.02 10.96
CA ASP A 101 -2.36 4.82 11.94
C ASP A 101 -0.86 4.71 11.69
N TYR A 102 -0.15 5.84 11.60
CA TYR A 102 1.26 5.84 11.25
C TYR A 102 2.13 5.10 12.28
N ALA A 103 1.80 5.17 13.57
CA ALA A 103 2.58 4.49 14.60
C ALA A 103 2.38 2.98 14.59
N LEU A 104 1.21 2.50 14.15
CA LEU A 104 0.81 1.09 14.25
C LEU A 104 0.80 0.33 12.92
N ASP A 105 0.61 1.03 11.81
CA ASP A 105 0.42 0.47 10.47
C ASP A 105 1.54 0.89 9.49
N SER A 106 2.68 1.33 10.03
CA SER A 106 3.93 1.48 9.29
C SER A 106 5.06 0.68 9.94
N HIS A 107 6.05 0.32 9.14
CA HIS A 107 7.27 -0.35 9.58
C HIS A 107 8.46 0.29 8.88
N GLU A 108 9.63 0.18 9.49
CA GLU A 108 10.87 0.71 8.93
C GLU A 108 11.59 -0.38 8.14
N ASP A 109 12.00 -0.05 6.91
CA ASP A 109 12.85 -0.84 6.04
C ASP A 109 13.92 0.08 5.43
N GLN A 110 15.20 -0.25 5.65
CA GLN A 110 16.35 0.50 5.13
C GLN A 110 16.31 2.02 5.39
N GLY A 111 15.85 2.44 6.58
CA GLY A 111 15.76 3.85 6.98
C GLY A 111 14.61 4.62 6.33
N ARG A 112 13.69 3.93 5.65
CA ARG A 112 12.42 4.48 5.14
C ARG A 112 11.27 3.76 5.82
N ARG A 113 10.16 4.46 6.06
CA ARG A 113 8.94 3.82 6.55
C ARG A 113 8.01 3.46 5.40
N HIS A 114 7.45 2.26 5.49
CA HIS A 114 6.50 1.71 4.54
C HIS A 114 5.24 1.28 5.28
N ILE A 115 4.09 1.32 4.61
CA ILE A 115 2.87 0.80 5.20
C ILE A 115 3.02 -0.70 5.44
N SER A 116 2.56 -1.20 6.58
CA SER A 116 2.78 -2.59 7.01
C SER A 116 1.64 -3.53 6.61
N ARG A 117 0.62 -3.01 5.93
CA ARG A 117 -0.57 -3.75 5.48
C ARG A 117 -1.25 -2.99 4.35
N THR A 118 -2.15 -3.65 3.64
CA THR A 118 -2.94 -3.02 2.59
C THR A 118 -4.01 -2.14 3.20
N LEU A 119 -4.04 -0.88 2.80
CA LEU A 119 -4.90 0.16 3.37
C LEU A 119 -5.76 0.80 2.29
N VAL A 120 -6.83 1.48 2.71
CA VAL A 120 -7.74 2.20 1.85
C VAL A 120 -7.32 3.67 1.79
N ILE A 121 -7.37 4.28 0.61
CA ILE A 121 -7.26 5.73 0.46
C ILE A 121 -8.56 6.37 0.96
N LEU A 122 -8.44 7.25 1.95
CA LEU A 122 -9.57 8.01 2.50
C LEU A 122 -9.81 9.32 1.74
N GLU A 123 -8.73 10.03 1.40
CA GLU A 123 -8.80 11.33 0.71
C GLU A 123 -7.48 11.63 0.00
N ARG A 124 -7.57 12.40 -1.09
CA ARG A 124 -6.42 13.04 -1.74
C ARG A 124 -6.24 14.45 -1.18
N LEU A 125 -5.03 14.79 -0.78
CA LEU A 125 -4.71 16.13 -0.31
C LEU A 125 -4.53 17.09 -1.50
N PRO A 126 -4.91 18.37 -1.34
CA PRO A 126 -4.67 19.39 -2.36
C PRO A 126 -3.16 19.57 -2.59
N ALA A 127 -2.81 19.97 -3.81
CA ALA A 127 -1.48 20.48 -4.11
C ALA A 127 -1.16 21.67 -3.17
N ALA A 128 0.11 21.86 -2.81
CA ALA A 128 0.49 23.06 -2.08
C ALA A 128 0.41 24.26 -3.04
N ASP A 129 -0.12 25.39 -2.56
CA ASP A 129 -0.12 26.67 -3.29
C ASP A 129 1.29 27.26 -3.41
#